data_AF-A0AAE3ESX8-F1
#
_entry.id   AF-A0AAE3ESX8-F1
#
_cell.length_a   1.000
_cell.length_b   1.000
_cell.length_c   1.000
_cell.angle_alpha   90.00
_cell.angle_beta   90.00
_cell.angle_gamma   90.00
#
_symmetry.space_group_name_H-M   'P 1'
#
loop_
_entity.id
_entity.type
_entity.pdbx_description
1 polymer ?
#
loop_
_entity_poly.entity_id
_entity_poly.type
_entity_poly.pdbx_seq_one_letter_code
_entity_poly.pdbx_strand_id
1 'polypeptide(L)' 'MDKIIIKEGLMADIVFLGSVTEVSYEKTGDKIKFMIPDGAQILTIDQQGCLDGGTLVGRYCKD' A
#
# COMPACT_ATOMS: atom_id res chain seq x y z
N MET A 1 -1.83 -9.97 -10.83
CA MET A 1 -1.07 -8.71 -10.66
C MET A 1 -1.29 -8.24 -9.25
N ASP A 2 -0.21 -7.91 -8.57
CA ASP A 2 -0.28 -7.34 -7.24
C ASP A 2 -0.83 -5.91 -7.34
N LYS A 3 -1.71 -5.52 -6.42
CA LYS A 3 -2.35 -4.20 -6.43
C LYS A 3 -2.78 -3.76 -5.03
N ILE A 4 -2.87 -2.45 -4.83
CA ILE A 4 -3.38 -1.83 -3.61
C ILE A 4 -4.68 -1.09 -3.95
N ILE A 5 -5.75 -1.37 -3.23
CA ILE A 5 -7.04 -0.71 -3.38
C ILE A 5 -7.32 0.08 -2.11
N ILE A 6 -7.25 1.41 -2.18
CA ILE A 6 -7.62 2.27 -1.06
C ILE A 6 -9.15 2.32 -0.93
N LYS A 7 -9.66 2.03 0.26
CA LYS A 7 -11.08 2.10 0.63
C LYS A 7 -11.36 3.35 1.47
N GLU A 8 -12.64 3.67 1.64
CA GLU A 8 -13.07 4.67 2.61
C GLU A 8 -12.78 4.21 4.05
N GLY A 9 -12.63 5.15 4.98
CA GLY A 9 -12.45 4.82 6.40
C GLY A 9 -11.05 4.32 6.80
N LEU A 10 -10.00 4.73 6.09
CA LEU A 10 -8.59 4.39 6.39
C LEU A 10 -8.26 2.89 6.26
N MET A 11 -8.97 2.20 5.35
CA MET A 11 -8.74 0.79 5.03
C MET A 11 -8.22 0.62 3.60
N ALA A 12 -7.51 -0.46 3.33
CA ALA A 12 -7.06 -0.83 2.00
C ALA A 12 -7.04 -2.35 1.80
N ASP A 13 -7.26 -2.81 0.58
CA ASP A 13 -6.99 -4.19 0.18
C ASP A 13 -5.63 -4.28 -0.50
N ILE A 14 -4.76 -5.12 0.04
CA ILE A 14 -3.51 -5.52 -0.60
C ILE A 14 -3.76 -6.86 -1.28
N VAL A 15 -3.57 -6.90 -2.60
CA VAL A 15 -3.57 -8.13 -3.38
C VAL A 15 -2.12 -8.50 -3.63
N PHE A 16 -1.69 -9.64 -3.09
CA PHE A 16 -0.34 -10.17 -3.26
C PHE A 16 -0.39 -11.67 -3.54
N LEU A 17 0.23 -12.11 -4.64
CA LEU A 17 0.27 -13.52 -5.05
C LEU A 17 -1.12 -14.20 -5.13
N GLY A 18 -2.16 -13.43 -5.47
CA GLY A 18 -3.54 -13.91 -5.58
C GLY A 18 -4.34 -13.95 -4.27
N SER A 19 -3.71 -13.64 -3.14
CA SER A 19 -4.38 -13.45 -1.85
C SER A 19 -4.79 -11.99 -1.67
N VAL A 20 -5.94 -11.77 -1.04
CA VAL A 20 -6.42 -10.43 -0.66
C VAL A 20 -6.33 -10.30 0.86
N THR A 21 -5.73 -9.23 1.34
CA THR A 21 -5.68 -8.89 2.77
C THR A 21 -6.17 -7.48 2.97
N GLU A 22 -7.22 -7.34 3.80
CA GLU A 22 -7.69 -6.03 4.24
C GLU A 22 -6.80 -5.53 5.38
N VAL A 23 -6.34 -4.30 5.27
CA VAL A 23 -5.42 -3.66 6.21
C VAL A 23 -5.87 -2.24 6.52
N SER A 24 -5.58 -1.76 7.72
CA SER A 24 -5.67 -0.32 7.99
C SER A 24 -4.43 0.39 7.46
N TYR A 25 -4.57 1.67 7.14
CA TYR A 25 -3.45 2.50 6.75
C TYR A 25 -3.49 3.90 7.36
N GLU A 26 -2.31 4.48 7.54
CA GLU A 26 -2.11 5.86 7.96
C GLU A 26 -1.28 6.59 6.89
N LYS A 27 -1.61 7.85 6.61
CA LYS A 27 -0.82 8.70 5.71
C LYS A 27 -0.17 9.83 6.51
N THR A 28 1.15 9.94 6.40
CA THR A 28 1.96 10.99 7.03
C THR A 28 2.86 11.62 5.97
N GLY A 29 2.45 12.79 5.47
CA GLY A 29 3.15 13.46 4.37
C GLY A 29 3.14 12.63 3.08
N ASP A 30 4.34 12.30 2.61
CA ASP A 30 4.60 11.45 1.45
C ASP A 30 4.69 9.96 1.81
N LYS A 31 4.38 9.56 3.05
CA LYS A 31 4.43 8.15 3.47
C LYS A 31 3.04 7.60 3.73
N ILE A 32 2.83 6.35 3.32
CA ILE A 32 1.69 5.53 3.73
C ILE A 32 2.22 4.35 4.52
N LYS A 33 1.68 4.16 5.72
CA LYS A 33 1.98 3.03 6.60
C LYS A 33 0.78 2.10 6.62
N PHE A 34 0.92 0.91 6.07
CA PHE A 34 -0.07 -0.16 6.18
C PHE A 34 0.22 -1.03 7.40
N MET A 35 -0.83 -1.34 8.16
CA MET A 35 -0.74 -2.29 9.28
C MET A 35 -1.11 -3.67 8.77
N ILE A 36 -0.09 -4.49 8.52
CA ILE A 36 -0.22 -5.89 8.10
C ILE A 36 -0.11 -6.82 9.33
N PRO A 37 -0.52 -8.10 9.23
CA PRO A 37 -0.44 -9.03 10.37
C PRO A 37 0.97 -9.15 10.98
N ASP A 38 2.01 -9.09 10.14
CA ASP A 38 3.41 -9.25 10.55
C ASP A 38 4.10 -7.94 10.96
N GLY A 39 3.38 -6.82 10.98
CA GLY A 39 3.92 -5.51 11.39
C GLY A 39 3.41 -4.34 10.55
N ALA A 40 4.27 -3.34 10.35
CA ALA A 40 3.95 -2.17 9.55
C ALA A 40 4.79 -2.14 8.27
N GLN A 41 4.13 -1.99 7.13
CA GLN A 41 4.79 -1.80 5.83
C GLN A 41 4.64 -0.33 5.43
N ILE A 42 5.77 0.36 5.22
CA ILE A 42 5.79 1.78 4.83
C ILE A 42 6.12 1.88 3.34
N LEU A 43 5.29 2.60 2.60
CA LEU A 43 5.52 2.97 1.20
C LEU A 43 5.59 4.49 1.09
N THR A 44 6.34 4.98 0.11
CA THR A 44 6.44 6.41 -0.22
C THR A 44 5.60 6.74 -1.43
N ILE A 45 4.94 7.89 -1.44
CA ILE A 45 4.23 8.45 -2.58
C ILE A 45 5.26 9.19 -3.42
N ASP A 46 5.52 8.71 -4.63
CA ASP A 46 6.45 9.36 -5.55
C ASP A 46 5.84 10.59 -6.24
N GLN A 47 6.64 11.27 -7.07
CA GLN A 47 6.23 12.49 -7.78
C GLN A 47 5.07 12.27 -8.78
N GLN A 48 4.82 11.02 -9.18
CA GLN A 48 3.73 10.64 -10.09
C GLN A 48 2.47 10.21 -9.30
N GLY A 49 2.53 10.25 -7.97
CA GLY A 49 1.44 9.83 -7.10
C GLY A 49 1.35 8.31 -6.91
N CYS A 50 2.36 7.55 -7.32
CA CYS A 50 2.40 6.10 -7.12
C CYS A 50 3.01 5.75 -5.75
N LEU A 51 2.58 4.62 -5.19
CA LEU A 51 3.16 4.06 -3.98
C LEU A 51 4.39 3.22 -4.32
N ASP A 52 5.53 3.57 -3.75
CA ASP A 52 6.80 2.88 -3.91
C ASP A 52 7.20 2.22 -2.60
N GLY A 53 7.28 0.88 -2.61
CA GLY A 53 7.78 0.07 -1.48
C GLY A 53 9.21 -0.42 -1.68
N GLY A 54 9.93 0.10 -2.67
CA GLY A 54 11.28 -0.29 -3.03
C GLY A 54 11.34 -1.61 -3.81
N THR A 55 12.55 -2.13 -4.00
CA THR A 55 12.84 -3.27 -4.87
C THR A 55 12.07 -4.56 -4.50
N LEU A 56 11.73 -4.74 -3.22
CA LEU A 56 11.07 -5.96 -2.73
C LEU A 56 9.55 -5.91 -2.87
N VAL A 57 8.94 -4.77 -2.54
CA VAL A 57 7.47 -4.61 -2.51
C VAL A 57 6.96 -4.09 -3.85
N GLY A 58 7.80 -3.40 -4.62
CA GLY A 58 7.47 -2.86 -5.92
C GLY A 58 6.76 -1.52 -5.86
N ARG A 59 6.31 -1.09 -7.04
CA ARG A 59 5.66 0.21 -7.28
C ARG A 59 4.23 0.01 -7.75
N TYR A 60 3.28 0.69 -7.11
CA TYR A 60 1.85 0.60 -7.35
C TYR A 60 1.31 1.96 -7.76
N CYS A 61 0.89 2.07 -9.02
CA CYS A 61 0.24 3.28 -9.53
C CYS A 61 -1.27 3.07 -9.58
N LYS A 62 -2.02 4.16 -9.47
CA LYS A 62 -3.45 4.15 -9.80
C LYS A 62 -3.56 3.98 -11.32
N ASP A 63 -4.38 3.02 -11.77
CA ASP A 63 -4.78 2.93 -13.18
C ASP A 63 -5.54 4.19 -13.62
#